data_AF-A0A2G1W605-F1
#
_entry.id   AF-A0A2G1W605-F1
#
_cell.length_a   1.000
_cell.length_b   1.000
_cell.length_c   1.000
_cell.angle_alpha   90.00
_cell.angle_beta   90.00
_cell.angle_gamma   90.00
#
_symmetry.space_group_name_H-M   'P 1'
#
loop_
_entity.id
_entity.type
_entity.pdbx_description
1 polymer ?
#
loop_
_entity_poly.entity_id
_entity_poly.type
_entity_poly.pdbx_seq_one_letter_code
_entity_poly.pdbx_strand_id
1 'polypeptide(L)'
;MLFLVIVAFVATTAFYAKARRSGLQPGRAAMMPFIVLGLFMVFAFFAGVAISQVVSLTQASNFTENAIRFMLNAFLIVGYLAFIRRNWSSLLSRMEDGI
;
A
#
# COMPACT_ATOMS: atom_id res chain seq x y z
N MET A 1 -1.38 10.77 1.96
CA MET A 1 -1.29 10.12 0.63
C MET A 1 0.12 10.13 0.04
N LEU A 2 0.80 11.28 -0.11
CA LEU A 2 2.17 11.34 -0.67
C LEU A 2 3.15 10.36 0.03
N PHE A 3 3.11 10.31 1.35
CA PHE A 3 3.97 9.41 2.14
C PHE A 3 3.72 7.91 1.85
N LEU A 4 2.46 7.52 1.63
CA LEU A 4 2.09 6.14 1.32
C LEU A 4 2.59 5.74 -0.08
N VAL A 5 2.53 6.68 -1.03
CA VAL A 5 3.12 6.52 -2.36
C VAL A 5 4.65 6.38 -2.28
N ILE A 6 5.32 7.19 -1.45
CA ILE A 6 6.78 7.10 -1.25
C ILE A 6 7.16 5.74 -0.65
N VAL A 7 6.48 5.30 0.42
CA VAL A 7 6.73 4.00 1.06
C VAL A 7 6.50 2.86 0.07
N ALA A 8 5.44 2.96 -0.73
CA ALA A 8 5.16 1.96 -1.74
C ALA A 8 6.21 1.95 -2.85
N PHE A 9 6.68 3.12 -3.29
CA PHE A 9 7.75 3.22 -4.28
C PHE A 9 9.06 2.61 -3.77
N VAL A 10 9.42 2.87 -2.50
CA VAL A 10 10.60 2.27 -1.84
C VAL A 10 10.44 0.76 -1.68
N ALA A 11 9.26 0.27 -1.28
CA ALA A 11 9.00 -1.16 -1.16
C ALA A 11 9.06 -1.87 -2.52
N THR A 12 8.52 -1.25 -3.57
CA THR A 12 8.53 -1.78 -4.94
C THR A 12 9.94 -1.79 -5.54
N THR A 13 10.73 -0.73 -5.30
CA THR A 13 12.15 -0.70 -5.74
C THR A 13 13.01 -1.72 -4.99
N ALA A 14 12.78 -1.91 -3.68
CA ALA A 14 13.44 -2.97 -2.91
C ALA A 14 13.05 -4.38 -3.39
N PHE A 15 11.78 -4.58 -3.74
CA PHE A 15 11.28 -5.82 -4.36
C PHE A 15 11.97 -6.09 -5.70
N TYR A 16 12.07 -5.06 -6.55
CA TYR A 16 12.74 -5.12 -7.85
C TYR A 16 14.22 -5.46 -7.75
N ALA A 17 14.95 -4.82 -6.82
CA ALA A 17 16.36 -5.09 -6.59
C ALA A 17 16.60 -6.56 -6.17
N LYS A 18 15.67 -7.17 -5.44
CA LYS A 18 15.75 -8.57 -5.01
C LYS A 18 15.32 -9.53 -6.13
N ALA A 19 14.24 -9.25 -6.85
CA ALA A 19 13.78 -10.05 -7.99
C ALA A 19 14.84 -10.13 -9.11
N ARG A 20 15.55 -9.02 -9.38
CA ARG A 20 16.63 -8.97 -10.37
C ARG A 20 17.83 -9.86 -9.98
N ARG A 21 18.13 -9.99 -8.67
CA ARG A 21 19.16 -10.91 -8.16
C ARG A 21 18.74 -12.38 -8.29
N SER A 22 17.45 -12.66 -8.36
CA SER A 22 16.88 -13.99 -8.55
C SER A 22 16.63 -14.36 -10.02
N GLY A 23 17.07 -13.54 -10.98
CA GLY A 23 16.92 -13.84 -12.42
C GLY A 23 15.52 -13.60 -12.99
N LEU A 24 14.60 -12.98 -12.25
CA LEU A 24 13.22 -12.76 -12.68
C LEU A 24 13.05 -11.54 -13.57
N GLN A 25 12.13 -11.64 -14.55
CA GLN A 25 11.81 -10.53 -15.43
C GLN A 25 11.13 -9.39 -14.65
N PRO A 26 11.70 -8.18 -14.69
CA PRO A 26 11.27 -7.09 -13.83
C PRO A 26 9.86 -6.54 -14.07
N GLY A 27 9.32 -6.69 -15.28
CA GLY A 27 8.01 -6.15 -15.65
C GLY A 27 6.85 -6.85 -14.95
N ARG A 28 6.89 -8.19 -14.85
CA ARG A 28 5.88 -8.97 -14.11
C ARG A 28 6.03 -8.83 -12.60
N ALA A 29 7.27 -8.65 -12.13
CA ALA A 29 7.57 -8.44 -10.72
C ALA A 29 6.97 -7.17 -10.13
N ALA A 30 6.86 -6.12 -10.93
CA ALA A 30 6.32 -4.85 -10.47
C ALA A 30 4.78 -4.84 -10.43
N MET A 31 4.09 -5.64 -11.25
CA MET A 31 2.64 -5.54 -11.43
C MET A 31 1.86 -5.76 -10.14
N MET A 32 2.22 -6.78 -9.35
CA MET A 32 1.45 -7.14 -8.16
C MET A 32 1.61 -6.16 -6.98
N PRO A 33 2.82 -5.67 -6.63
CA PRO A 33 2.97 -4.55 -5.69
C PRO A 33 2.20 -3.30 -6.11
N PHE A 34 2.19 -2.97 -7.42
CA PHE A 34 1.46 -1.82 -7.95
C PHE A 34 -0.07 -2.00 -7.90
N ILE A 35 -0.60 -3.20 -8.19
CA ILE A 35 -2.03 -3.50 -8.07
C ILE A 35 -2.48 -3.40 -6.60
N VAL A 36 -1.71 -3.98 -5.69
CA VAL A 36 -1.99 -3.91 -4.24
C VAL A 36 -1.90 -2.46 -3.76
N LEU A 37 -0.90 -1.70 -4.19
CA LEU A 37 -0.82 -0.27 -3.91
C LEU A 37 -2.06 0.47 -4.41
N GLY A 38 -2.48 0.21 -5.65
CA GLY A 38 -3.68 0.79 -6.25
C GLY A 38 -4.93 0.54 -5.41
N LEU A 39 -5.14 -0.72 -4.98
CA LEU A 39 -6.24 -1.09 -4.08
C LEU A 39 -6.19 -0.33 -2.75
N PHE A 40 -5.00 -0.21 -2.14
CA PHE A 40 -4.82 0.56 -0.92
C PHE A 40 -5.07 2.05 -1.12
N MET A 41 -4.72 2.63 -2.28
CA MET A 41 -5.00 4.03 -2.61
C MET A 41 -6.50 4.27 -2.80
N VAL A 42 -7.21 3.38 -3.49
CA VAL A 42 -8.66 3.44 -3.67
C VAL A 42 -9.36 3.35 -2.31
N PHE A 43 -8.95 2.40 -1.46
CA PHE A 43 -9.48 2.29 -0.11
C PHE A 43 -9.20 3.55 0.72
N ALA A 44 -7.99 4.10 0.66
CA ALA A 44 -7.62 5.33 1.36
C ALA A 44 -8.49 6.52 0.93
N PHE A 45 -8.85 6.60 -0.35
CA PHE A 45 -9.75 7.63 -0.87
C PHE A 45 -11.15 7.49 -0.27
N PHE A 46 -11.76 6.31 -0.36
CA PHE A 46 -13.09 6.06 0.21
C PHE A 46 -13.12 6.25 1.73
N ALA A 47 -12.10 5.77 2.44
CA ALA A 47 -11.96 5.98 3.87
C ALA A 47 -11.79 7.47 4.22
N GLY A 48 -11.06 8.24 3.40
CA GLY A 48 -10.96 9.69 3.55
C GLY A 48 -12.30 10.41 3.40
N VAL A 49 -13.11 10.03 2.41
CA VAL A 49 -14.48 10.56 2.22
C VAL A 49 -15.36 10.22 3.43
N ALA A 50 -15.32 8.96 3.88
CA ALA A 50 -16.07 8.51 5.05
C ALA A 50 -15.68 9.28 6.33
N ILE A 51 -14.37 9.51 6.56
CA ILE A 51 -13.88 10.29 7.70
C ILE A 51 -14.42 11.72 7.64
N SER A 52 -14.32 12.39 6.48
CA SER A 52 -14.86 13.75 6.32
C SER A 52 -16.37 13.81 6.61
N GLN A 53 -17.12 12.80 6.19
CA GLN A 53 -18.56 12.73 6.45
C GLN A 53 -18.87 12.50 7.94
N VAL A 54 -18.13 11.61 8.61
CA VAL A 54 -18.27 11.36 10.06
C VAL A 54 -17.88 12.59 10.88
N VAL A 55 -16.80 13.28 10.52
CA VAL A 55 -16.36 14.52 11.19
C VAL A 55 -17.42 15.61 11.05
N SER A 56 -18.01 15.76 9.86
CA SER A 56 -19.10 16.71 9.62
C SER A 56 -20.35 16.40 10.45
N LEU A 57 -20.70 15.12 10.62
CA LEU A 57 -21.87 14.69 11.39
C LEU A 57 -21.67 14.86 12.91
N THR A 58 -20.45 14.64 13.38
CA THR A 58 -20.12 14.65 14.81
C THR A 58 -19.62 16.01 15.30
N GLN A 59 -19.45 16.99 14.40
CA GLN A 59 -18.78 18.28 14.68
C GLN A 59 -17.44 18.08 15.39
N ALA A 60 -16.71 17.03 15.01
CA ALA A 60 -15.44 16.70 15.64
C ALA A 60 -14.40 17.81 15.40
N SER A 61 -13.52 18.02 16.38
CA SER A 61 -12.46 19.01 16.27
C SER A 61 -11.49 18.68 15.13
N ASN A 62 -10.86 19.71 14.55
CA ASN A 62 -9.81 19.55 13.53
C ASN A 62 -8.68 18.62 14.00
N PHE A 63 -8.38 18.61 15.30
CA PHE A 63 -7.40 17.71 15.88
C PHE A 63 -7.83 16.24 15.75
N THR A 64 -9.09 15.94 16.08
CA THR A 64 -9.68 14.60 15.97
C THR A 64 -9.68 14.12 14.52
N GLU A 65 -10.06 14.97 13.57
CA GLU A 65 -10.01 14.63 12.14
C GLU A 65 -8.58 14.26 11.70
N ASN A 66 -7.60 15.08 12.07
CA ASN A 66 -6.19 14.84 11.73
C ASN A 66 -5.67 13.56 12.39
N ALA A 67 -6.05 13.27 13.63
CA ALA A 67 -5.68 12.05 14.33
C ALA A 67 -6.25 10.81 13.63
N ILE A 68 -7.53 10.83 13.23
CA ILE A 68 -8.16 9.72 12.52
C ILE A 68 -7.50 9.51 11.15
N ARG A 69 -7.25 10.60 10.40
CA ARG A 69 -6.52 10.55 9.12
C ARG A 69 -5.11 9.98 9.30
N PHE A 70 -4.40 10.35 10.37
CA PHE A 70 -3.07 9.83 10.68
C PHE A 70 -3.12 8.33 10.97
N MET A 71 -4.03 7.89 11.84
CA MET A 71 -4.22 6.47 12.18
C MET A 71 -4.57 5.63 10.94
N LEU A 72 -5.45 6.13 10.07
CA LEU A 72 -5.77 5.47 8.81
C LEU A 72 -4.53 5.29 7.93
N ASN A 73 -3.76 6.36 7.71
CA ASN A 73 -2.54 6.27 6.89
C ASN A 73 -1.52 5.30 7.50
N ALA A 74 -1.33 5.32 8.82
CA ALA A 74 -0.44 4.39 9.51
C ALA A 74 -0.90 2.94 9.35
N PHE A 75 -2.20 2.67 9.51
CA PHE A 75 -2.77 1.34 9.34
C PHE A 75 -2.59 0.82 7.92
N LEU A 76 -2.81 1.67 6.92
CA LEU A 76 -2.62 1.30 5.51
C LEU A 76 -1.16 0.99 5.19
N ILE A 77 -0.21 1.75 5.75
CA ILE A 77 1.22 1.49 5.56
C ILE A 77 1.61 0.15 6.18
N VAL A 78 1.19 -0.10 7.43
CA VAL A 78 1.47 -1.37 8.11
C VAL A 78 0.81 -2.54 7.36
N GLY A 79 -0.42 -2.38 6.91
CA GLY A 79 -1.15 -3.39 6.13
C GLY A 79 -0.45 -3.71 4.81
N TYR A 80 -0.01 -2.69 4.08
CA TYR A 80 0.74 -2.86 2.83
C TYR A 80 2.06 -3.59 3.05
N LEU A 81 2.85 -3.18 4.06
CA LEU A 81 4.11 -3.83 4.39
C LEU A 81 3.91 -5.28 4.85
N ALA A 82 2.90 -5.54 5.68
CA ALA A 82 2.56 -6.88 6.14
C ALA A 82 2.10 -7.78 4.98
N PHE A 83 1.29 -7.24 4.06
CA PHE A 83 0.84 -7.96 2.88
C PHE A 83 2.03 -8.34 1.98
N ILE A 84 2.91 -7.39 1.67
CA ILE A 84 4.11 -7.63 0.88
C ILE A 84 5.01 -8.66 1.55
N ARG A 85 5.23 -8.53 2.86
CA ARG A 85 6.07 -9.47 3.62
C ARG A 85 5.50 -10.88 3.62
N ARG A 86 4.19 -11.04 3.85
CA ARG A 86 3.52 -12.35 3.95
C ARG A 86 3.44 -13.05 2.60
N ASN A 87 3.18 -12.29 1.54
CA ASN A 87 3.06 -12.84 0.20
C ASN A 87 4.40 -12.88 -0.55
N TRP A 88 5.51 -12.48 0.09
CA TRP A 88 6.82 -12.33 -0.56
C TRP A 88 7.27 -13.61 -1.31
N SER A 89 7.13 -14.78 -0.68
CA SER A 89 7.51 -16.08 -1.28
C SER A 89 6.58 -16.51 -2.39
N SER A 90 5.25 -16.38 -2.21
CA SER A 90 4.25 -16.70 -3.23
C SER A 90 4.31 -15.76 -4.43
N LEU A 91 4.65 -14.49 -4.18
CA LEU A 91 4.91 -13.49 -5.22
C LEU A 91 6.15 -13.88 -6.02
N LEU A 92 7.22 -14.32 -5.35
CA LEU A 92 8.43 -14.80 -6.01
C LEU A 92 8.21 -16.07 -6.84
N SER A 93 7.46 -17.05 -6.33
CA SER A 93 7.22 -18.31 -7.03
C SER A 93 6.31 -18.15 -8.26
N ARG A 94 5.23 -17.36 -8.16
CA ARG A 94 4.33 -17.09 -9.30
C ARG A 94 5.03 -16.41 -10.47
N MET A 95 6.10 -15.66 -10.19
CA MET A 95 6.94 -15.06 -11.22
C MET A 95 7.88 -16.06 -11.90
N GLU A 96 8.34 -17.11 -11.20
CA GLU A 96 9.07 -18.23 -11.82
C GLU A 96 8.15 -19.03 -12.75
N ASP A 97 6.87 -19.20 -12.37
CA ASP A 97 5.89 -19.97 -13.13
C ASP A 97 5.35 -19.24 -14.39
N GLY A 98 5.71 -17.97 -14.60
CA GLY A 98 5.34 -17.23 -15.80
C GLY A 98 3.84 -16.88 -15.93
N ILE A 99 3.11 -16.84 -14.82
CA ILE A 99 1.70 -16.40 -14.75
C ILE A 99 1.62 -14.90 -14.47
#